data_AF-A0A3S9QFE3-F1
#
_entry.id   AF-A0A3S9QFE3-F1
#
_cell.length_a   1.000
_cell.length_b   1.000
_cell.length_c   1.000
_cell.angle_alpha   90.00
_cell.angle_beta   90.00
_cell.angle_gamma   90.00
#
_symmetry.space_group_name_H-M   'P 1'
#
loop_
_entity.id
_entity.type
_entity.pdbx_description
1 polymer ?
#
loop_
_entity_poly.entity_id
_entity_poly.type
_entity_poly.pdbx_seq_one_letter_code
_entity_poly.pdbx_strand_id
1 'polypeptide(L)'
;MDNWFARAKGMEQDPERGRRCTMCFDMRFERTALYAHEHGFPVITSSLGISRWKNMAQINDCGHRAAAPYDDLEYWDFNWRKGGGSNRMIEISKREHFYQQEYCGCAYSLRDTNNFRRSQGREPIKIGVKYYGDEPVE
;
A
#
# COMPACT_ATOMS: atom_id res chain seq x y z
N MET A 1 4.90 -16.12 6.17
CA MET A 1 4.31 -15.00 6.96
C MET A 1 5.24 -14.58 8.09
N ASP A 2 6.00 -15.53 8.66
CA ASP A 2 6.85 -15.32 9.84
C ASP A 2 8.00 -14.33 9.63
N ASN A 3 8.58 -14.24 8.43
CA ASN A 3 9.66 -13.29 8.13
C ASN A 3 9.23 -11.83 8.34
N TRP A 4 8.02 -11.47 7.93
CA TRP A 4 7.52 -10.10 8.09
C TRP A 4 7.31 -9.75 9.56
N PHE A 5 6.73 -10.66 10.34
CA PHE A 5 6.55 -10.45 11.79
C PHE A 5 7.89 -10.35 12.52
N ALA A 6 8.88 -11.15 12.13
CA ALA A 6 10.23 -11.05 12.68
C ALA A 6 10.86 -9.68 12.41
N ARG A 7 10.75 -9.15 11.17
CA ARG A 7 11.23 -7.80 10.82
C ARG A 7 10.43 -6.67 11.49
N ALA A 8 9.15 -6.92 11.80
CA ALA A 8 8.27 -5.94 12.45
C ALA A 8 8.42 -5.89 13.98
N LYS A 9 9.21 -6.79 14.57
CA LYS A 9 9.40 -6.86 16.03
C LYS A 9 9.94 -5.53 16.57
N GLY A 10 9.30 -5.00 17.61
CA GLY A 10 9.61 -3.70 18.19
C GLY A 10 9.01 -2.50 17.43
N MET A 11 8.21 -2.73 16.38
CA MET A 11 7.46 -1.71 15.63
C MET A 11 5.94 -1.96 15.66
N GLU A 12 5.47 -2.80 16.58
CA GLU A 12 4.08 -3.25 16.65
C GLU A 12 3.13 -2.09 16.97
N GLN A 13 3.60 -1.07 17.68
CA GLN A 13 2.83 0.11 18.08
C GLN A 13 3.16 1.36 17.25
N ASP A 14 4.08 1.25 16.29
CA ASP A 14 4.36 2.36 15.38
C ASP A 14 3.08 2.71 14.60
N PRO A 15 2.78 4.01 14.41
CA PRO A 15 1.61 4.41 13.63
C PRO A 15 1.79 4.07 12.15
N GLU A 16 0.69 4.05 11.40
CA GLU A 16 0.76 4.06 9.93
C GLU A 16 1.54 5.31 9.47
N ARG A 17 2.33 5.15 8.38
CA ARG A 17 3.36 6.11 7.92
C ARG A 17 4.61 6.20 8.81
N GLY A 18 4.67 5.47 9.93
CA GLY A 18 5.85 5.33 10.79
C GLY A 18 6.90 4.34 10.25
N ARG A 19 7.89 3.98 11.09
CA ARG A 19 9.04 3.14 10.68
C ARG A 19 8.60 1.76 10.20
N ARG A 20 7.55 1.20 10.81
CA ARG A 20 6.92 -0.04 10.34
C ARG A 20 6.56 0.00 8.86
N CYS A 21 6.00 1.12 8.38
CA CYS A 21 5.62 1.23 6.96
C CYS A 21 6.85 1.25 6.05
N THR A 22 7.90 1.98 6.43
CA THR A 22 9.19 1.96 5.71
C THR A 22 9.73 0.53 5.58
N MET A 23 9.89 -0.19 6.71
CA MET A 23 10.35 -1.59 6.71
C MET A 23 9.49 -2.49 5.79
N CYS A 24 8.17 -2.30 5.85
CA CYS A 24 7.20 -3.08 5.09
C CYS A 24 7.24 -2.78 3.58
N PHE A 25 7.60 -1.55 3.20
CA PHE A 25 7.80 -1.16 1.81
C PHE A 25 9.17 -1.63 1.31
N ASP A 26 10.25 -1.41 2.07
CA ASP A 26 11.60 -1.87 1.74
C ASP A 26 11.59 -3.37 1.43
N MET A 27 11.07 -4.21 2.33
CA MET A 27 10.99 -5.66 2.11
C MET A 27 10.28 -6.04 0.80
N ARG A 28 9.23 -5.30 0.40
CA ARG A 28 8.48 -5.58 -0.82
C ARG A 28 9.22 -5.08 -2.05
N PHE A 29 9.74 -3.87 -2.01
CA PHE A 29 10.48 -3.27 -3.11
C PHE A 29 11.80 -3.99 -3.37
N GLU A 30 12.54 -4.40 -2.33
CA GLU A 30 13.75 -5.21 -2.45
C GLU A 30 13.47 -6.50 -3.24
N ARG A 31 12.37 -7.20 -2.91
CA ARG A 31 11.99 -8.42 -3.63
C ARG A 31 11.55 -8.15 -5.05
N THR A 32 10.79 -7.06 -5.28
CA THR A 32 10.35 -6.65 -6.61
C THR A 32 11.54 -6.26 -7.50
N ALA A 33 12.49 -5.49 -6.98
CA ALA A 33 13.65 -5.02 -7.71
C ALA A 33 14.58 -6.19 -8.08
N LEU A 34 14.86 -7.09 -7.13
CA LEU A 34 15.62 -8.31 -7.39
C LEU A 34 14.97 -9.13 -8.51
N TYR A 35 13.66 -9.37 -8.42
CA TYR A 35 12.95 -10.11 -9.46
C TYR A 35 13.01 -9.41 -10.82
N ALA A 36 12.83 -8.08 -10.84
CA ALA A 36 12.87 -7.30 -12.07
C ALA A 36 14.23 -7.41 -12.77
N HIS A 37 15.32 -7.23 -12.02
CA HIS A 37 16.69 -7.39 -12.49
C HIS A 37 16.96 -8.82 -13.01
N GLU A 38 16.62 -9.86 -12.22
CA GLU A 38 16.83 -11.27 -12.60
C GLU A 38 16.11 -11.68 -13.89
N HIS A 39 15.06 -10.95 -14.29
CA HIS A 39 14.21 -11.28 -15.43
C HIS A 39 14.24 -10.21 -16.54
N GLY A 40 15.17 -9.24 -16.47
CA GLY A 40 15.37 -8.23 -17.50
C GLY A 40 14.21 -7.23 -17.66
N PHE A 41 13.46 -6.95 -16.59
CA PHE A 41 12.49 -5.86 -16.59
C PHE A 41 13.22 -4.54 -16.28
N PRO A 42 13.19 -3.53 -17.18
CA PRO A 42 13.99 -2.32 -17.01
C PRO A 42 13.38 -1.31 -16.04
N VAL A 43 12.10 -1.46 -15.68
CA VAL A 43 11.36 -0.47 -14.88
C VAL A 43 10.45 -1.18 -13.89
N ILE A 44 10.45 -0.69 -12.64
CA ILE A 44 9.45 -1.02 -11.62
C ILE A 44 8.71 0.23 -11.16
N THR A 45 7.48 0.06 -10.71
CA THR A 45 6.68 1.13 -10.11
C THR A 45 5.74 0.56 -9.05
N SER A 46 4.91 1.40 -8.43
CA SER A 46 3.98 0.97 -7.40
C SER A 46 2.64 1.69 -7.46
N SER A 47 1.55 0.94 -7.31
CA SER A 47 0.22 1.48 -7.11
C SER A 47 0.00 2.07 -5.71
N LEU A 48 0.90 1.82 -4.74
CA LEU A 48 0.80 2.34 -3.38
C LEU A 48 0.72 3.88 -3.34
N GLY A 49 1.32 4.54 -4.32
CA GLY A 49 1.33 5.99 -4.46
C GLY A 49 -0.05 6.61 -4.69
N ILE A 50 -1.05 5.87 -5.19
CA ILE A 50 -2.38 6.45 -5.52
C ILE A 50 -3.18 6.88 -4.28
N SER A 51 -3.00 6.21 -3.14
CA SER A 51 -3.82 6.45 -1.95
C SER A 51 -3.41 7.72 -1.22
N ARG A 52 -4.33 8.68 -1.06
CA ARG A 52 -4.10 9.92 -0.28
C ARG A 52 -3.69 9.68 1.17
N TRP A 53 -3.98 8.50 1.70
CA TRP A 53 -3.67 8.12 3.08
C TRP A 53 -2.22 7.67 3.26
N LYS A 54 -1.46 7.50 2.18
CA LYS A 54 -0.04 7.10 2.21
C LYS A 54 0.88 8.30 2.08
N ASN A 55 2.02 8.24 2.77
CA ASN A 55 3.13 9.14 2.54
C ASN A 55 3.85 8.73 1.24
N MET A 56 3.69 9.54 0.19
CA MET A 56 4.24 9.24 -1.13
C MET A 56 5.76 9.35 -1.16
N ALA A 57 6.34 10.32 -0.44
CA ALA A 57 7.80 10.43 -0.31
C ALA A 57 8.37 9.17 0.33
N GLN A 58 7.77 8.71 1.44
CA GLN A 58 8.17 7.45 2.09
C GLN A 58 8.14 6.25 1.13
N ILE A 59 7.11 6.13 0.28
CA ILE A 59 7.01 5.04 -0.70
C ILE A 59 8.10 5.17 -1.76
N ASN A 60 8.27 6.36 -2.33
CA ASN A 60 9.23 6.60 -3.40
C ASN A 60 10.66 6.42 -2.92
N ASP A 61 10.98 6.86 -1.70
CA ASP A 61 12.30 6.65 -1.09
C ASP A 61 12.62 5.15 -0.96
N CYS A 62 11.63 4.30 -0.63
CA CYS A 62 11.84 2.84 -0.59
C CYS A 62 12.04 2.25 -1.99
N GLY A 63 11.27 2.72 -2.98
CA GLY A 63 11.41 2.29 -4.38
C GLY A 63 12.78 2.64 -4.95
N HIS A 64 13.22 3.89 -4.78
CA HIS A 64 14.55 4.37 -5.19
C HIS A 64 15.67 3.58 -4.51
N ARG A 65 15.59 3.36 -3.18
CA ARG A 65 16.59 2.54 -2.46
C ARG A 65 16.68 1.11 -2.97
N ALA A 66 15.55 0.51 -3.35
CA ALA A 66 15.52 -0.87 -3.81
C ALA A 66 16.05 -1.05 -5.23
N ALA A 67 15.86 -0.06 -6.11
CA ALA A 67 16.38 -0.08 -7.48
C ALA A 67 17.87 0.30 -7.55
N ALA A 68 18.35 1.17 -6.65
CA ALA A 68 19.71 1.71 -6.66
C ALA A 68 20.88 0.71 -6.82
N PRO A 69 20.80 -0.56 -6.33
CA PRO A 69 21.86 -1.54 -6.54
C PRO A 69 21.98 -2.10 -7.97
N TYR A 70 21.03 -1.81 -8.86
CA TYR A 70 20.93 -2.41 -10.19
C TYR A 70 21.00 -1.33 -11.28
N ASP A 71 22.08 -1.31 -12.06
CA ASP A 71 22.32 -0.29 -13.11
C ASP A 71 21.32 -0.39 -14.28
N ASP A 72 20.65 -1.54 -14.43
CA ASP A 72 19.70 -1.85 -15.50
C ASP A 72 18.23 -1.63 -15.09
N LEU A 73 17.97 -1.10 -13.88
CA LEU A 73 16.63 -0.99 -13.32
C LEU A 73 16.30 0.42 -12.83
N GLU A 74 15.20 0.99 -13.33
CA GLU A 74 14.66 2.27 -12.88
C GLU A 74 13.42 2.10 -11.99
N TYR A 75 13.30 2.90 -10.93
CA TYR A 75 12.03 3.08 -10.21
C TYR A 75 11.26 4.29 -10.77
N TRP A 76 10.14 4.03 -11.43
CA TRP A 76 9.29 5.06 -11.99
C TRP A 76 8.34 5.63 -10.93
N ASP A 77 8.69 6.79 -10.40
CA ASP A 77 8.05 7.42 -9.25
C ASP A 77 6.87 8.36 -9.60
N PHE A 78 6.27 8.14 -10.78
CA PHE A 78 5.22 8.99 -11.34
C PHE A 78 4.06 9.21 -10.38
N ASN A 79 3.66 10.47 -10.23
CA ASN A 79 2.58 10.85 -9.34
C ASN A 79 1.21 10.69 -10.02
N TRP A 80 0.67 9.47 -9.94
CA TRP A 80 -0.66 9.11 -10.44
C TRP A 80 -1.83 9.82 -9.72
N ARG A 81 -1.60 10.56 -8.63
CA ARG A 81 -2.67 11.34 -7.98
C ARG A 81 -3.05 12.58 -8.79
N LYS A 82 -2.09 13.14 -9.53
CA LYS A 82 -2.25 14.35 -10.34
C LYS A 82 -3.04 14.04 -11.62
N GLY A 83 -3.51 15.10 -12.30
CA GLY A 83 -4.22 14.96 -13.58
C GLY A 83 -5.52 14.16 -13.52
N GLY A 84 -6.16 14.06 -12.35
CA GLY A 84 -7.41 13.31 -12.18
C GLY A 84 -7.26 11.80 -11.94
N GLY A 85 -6.04 11.27 -11.84
CA GLY A 85 -5.83 9.82 -11.69
C GLY A 85 -6.47 9.21 -10.42
N SER A 86 -6.59 9.98 -9.33
CA SER A 86 -7.31 9.51 -8.13
C SER A 86 -8.80 9.28 -8.39
N ASN A 87 -9.44 10.18 -9.16
CA ASN A 87 -10.85 10.03 -9.53
C ASN A 87 -11.02 8.87 -10.49
N ARG A 88 -10.10 8.75 -11.46
CA ARG A 88 -10.09 7.65 -12.41
C ARG A 88 -9.98 6.28 -11.73
N MET A 89 -9.15 6.17 -10.69
CA MET A 89 -9.06 4.96 -9.88
C MET A 89 -10.40 4.61 -9.22
N ILE A 90 -11.13 5.60 -8.69
CA ILE A 90 -12.46 5.38 -8.08
C ILE A 90 -13.48 4.95 -9.14
N GLU A 91 -13.52 5.61 -10.29
CA GLU A 91 -14.41 5.24 -11.41
C GLU A 91 -14.19 3.80 -11.85
N ILE A 92 -12.92 3.43 -12.08
CA ILE A 92 -12.56 2.05 -12.47
C ILE A 92 -12.96 1.09 -11.35
N SER A 93 -12.65 1.41 -10.09
CA SER A 93 -12.95 0.50 -8.97
C SER A 93 -14.45 0.24 -8.81
N LYS A 94 -15.30 1.26 -9.01
CA LYS A 94 -16.77 1.10 -9.02
C LYS A 94 -17.25 0.29 -10.22
N ARG A 95 -16.73 0.58 -11.42
CA ARG A 95 -17.11 -0.13 -12.64
C ARG A 95 -16.75 -1.62 -12.59
N GLU A 96 -15.57 -1.94 -12.06
CA GLU A 96 -15.06 -3.32 -11.97
C GLU A 96 -15.48 -4.04 -10.68
N HIS A 97 -16.27 -3.40 -9.82
CA HIS A 97 -16.68 -3.93 -8.50
C HIS A 97 -15.51 -4.50 -7.68
N PHE A 98 -14.43 -3.72 -7.53
CA PHE A 98 -13.28 -4.17 -6.77
C PHE A 98 -13.55 -4.23 -5.26
N TYR A 99 -12.90 -5.19 -4.59
CA TYR A 99 -12.90 -5.26 -3.13
C TYR A 99 -12.35 -3.97 -2.52
N GLN A 100 -13.13 -3.33 -1.67
CA GLN A 100 -12.75 -2.10 -1.00
C GLN A 100 -12.09 -2.41 0.35
N GLN A 101 -10.78 -2.63 0.32
CA GLN A 101 -10.02 -2.81 1.54
C GLN A 101 -9.96 -1.51 2.36
N GLU A 102 -10.38 -1.57 3.63
CA GLU A 102 -10.49 -0.41 4.52
C GLU A 102 -9.26 -0.19 5.42
N TYR A 103 -8.16 -0.91 5.16
CA TYR A 103 -6.91 -0.86 5.93
C TYR A 103 -5.69 -1.05 5.01
N CYS A 104 -4.48 -0.80 5.49
CA CYS A 104 -3.25 -0.90 4.68
C CYS A 104 -2.96 -2.31 4.13
N GLY A 105 -3.48 -3.36 4.77
CA GLY A 105 -3.17 -4.76 4.42
C GLY A 105 -2.23 -5.46 5.39
N CYS A 106 -1.80 -4.81 6.49
CA CYS A 106 -1.05 -5.48 7.56
C CYS A 106 -1.90 -5.62 8.84
N ALA A 107 -1.59 -6.64 9.65
CA ALA A 107 -2.33 -6.96 10.87
C ALA A 107 -2.42 -5.77 11.84
N TYR A 108 -1.34 -4.99 11.97
CA TYR A 108 -1.35 -3.82 12.85
C TYR A 108 -2.21 -2.68 12.31
N SER A 109 -2.23 -2.43 11.00
CA SER A 109 -3.16 -1.45 10.43
C SER A 109 -4.62 -1.86 10.62
N LEU A 110 -4.93 -3.16 10.49
CA LEU A 110 -6.27 -3.68 10.75
C LEU A 110 -6.67 -3.48 12.23
N ARG A 111 -5.76 -3.79 13.17
CA ARG A 111 -5.95 -3.54 14.60
C ARG A 111 -6.24 -2.06 14.85
N ASP A 112 -5.38 -1.17 14.34
CA ASP A 112 -5.45 0.27 14.59
C ASP A 112 -6.75 0.86 14.02
N THR A 113 -7.11 0.48 12.79
CA THR A 113 -8.38 0.90 12.17
C THR A 113 -9.59 0.38 12.95
N ASN A 114 -9.59 -0.87 13.41
CA ASN A 114 -10.70 -1.41 14.19
C ASN A 114 -10.81 -0.77 15.59
N ASN A 115 -9.69 -0.45 16.24
CA ASN A 115 -9.70 0.29 17.50
C ASN A 115 -10.30 1.68 17.32
N PHE A 116 -9.90 2.39 16.25
CA PHE A 116 -10.50 3.68 15.91
C PHE A 116 -12.01 3.55 15.64
N ARG A 117 -12.45 2.58 14.83
CA ARG A 117 -13.88 2.34 14.56
C ARG A 117 -14.67 2.12 15.84
N ARG A 118 -14.18 1.27 16.75
CA ARG A 118 -14.82 1.02 18.05
C ARG A 118 -14.93 2.27 18.92
N SER A 119 -13.89 3.10 18.96
CA SER A 119 -13.93 4.38 19.67
C SER A 119 -14.95 5.38 19.12
N GLN A 120 -15.46 5.14 17.90
CA GLN A 120 -16.48 5.94 17.24
C GLN A 120 -17.84 5.23 17.19
N GLY A 121 -18.02 4.14 17.95
CA GLY A 121 -19.25 3.34 17.96
C GLY A 121 -19.53 2.59 16.66
N ARG A 122 -18.51 2.39 15.81
CA ARG A 122 -18.63 1.67 14.53
C ARG A 122 -18.14 0.23 14.67
N GLU A 123 -18.82 -0.67 13.97
CA GLU A 123 -18.43 -2.08 13.88
C GLU A 123 -17.03 -2.26 13.26
N PRO A 124 -16.26 -3.28 13.70
CA PRO A 124 -15.01 -3.67 13.07
C PRO A 124 -15.16 -4.01 11.57
N ILE A 125 -14.06 -3.88 10.83
CA ILE A 125 -13.98 -4.27 9.42
C ILE A 125 -14.27 -5.77 9.28
N LYS A 126 -15.18 -6.12 8.37
CA LYS A 126 -15.40 -7.49 7.91
C LYS A 126 -14.74 -7.66 6.54
N ILE A 127 -13.76 -8.56 6.47
CA ILE A 127 -12.99 -8.82 5.25
C ILE A 127 -13.89 -9.50 4.21
N GLY A 128 -13.77 -9.11 2.93
CA GLY A 128 -14.53 -9.70 1.84
C GLY A 128 -16.01 -9.29 1.77
N VAL A 129 -16.42 -8.26 2.52
CA VAL A 129 -17.82 -7.79 2.54
C VAL A 129 -18.03 -6.52 1.71
N LYS A 130 -17.09 -5.57 1.76
CA LYS A 130 -17.26 -4.26 1.13
C LYS A 130 -16.62 -4.23 -0.26
N TYR A 131 -17.42 -3.91 -1.28
CA TYR A 131 -16.95 -3.71 -2.66
C TYR A 131 -17.36 -2.33 -3.15
N TYR A 132 -16.57 -1.75 -4.05
CA TYR A 132 -16.94 -0.51 -4.72
C TYR A 132 -18.16 -0.74 -5.63
N GLY A 133 -19.10 0.20 -5.65
CA GLY A 133 -20.29 0.13 -6.50
C GLY A 133 -21.50 -0.54 -5.85
N ASP A 134 -21.31 -1.25 -4.75
CA ASP A 134 -22.38 -1.94 -3.99
C ASP A 134 -23.11 -1.02 -2.99
N GLU A 135 -22.76 0.27 -2.96
CA GLU A 135 -23.48 1.27 -2.19
C GLU A 135 -24.87 1.47 -2.80
N PRO A 136 -25.95 1.58 -1.98
CA PRO A 136 -27.27 1.92 -2.50
C PRO A 136 -27.18 3.22 -3.30
N VAL A 137 -27.73 3.23 -4.50
CA VAL A 137 -27.96 4.48 -5.24
C VAL A 137 -29.04 5.23 -4.44
N GLU A 138 -28.67 6.31 -3.76
CA GLU A 138 -29.63 7.30 -3.23
C GLU A 138 -30.39 7.99 -4.37
#